data_AF-A0A1H0A8K9-F1
#
_entry.id   AF-A0A1H0A8K9-F1
#
_cell.length_a   1.000
_cell.length_b   1.000
_cell.length_c   1.000
_cell.angle_alpha   90.00
_cell.angle_beta   90.00
_cell.angle_gamma   90.00
#
_symmetry.space_group_name_H-M   'P 1'
#
loop_
_entity.id
_entity.type
_entity.pdbx_description
1 polymer ?
#
loop_
_entity_poly.entity_id
_entity_poly.type
_entity_poly.pdbx_seq_one_letter_code
_entity_poly.pdbx_strand_id
1 'polypeptide(L)'
;MDKKQLEEKIIQNYQGEEKMMILVFAQWCVNHDLNPEELYLRAYPNQTSNIALKEAMELVVPKDEAGAIGDETLLGVLSLFGNDDLAFVVTEAIAKMK
;
A
#
# COMPACT_ATOMS: atom_id res chain seq x y z
N MET A 1 -11.36 -27.78 -16.29
CA MET A 1 -10.85 -26.40 -16.16
C MET A 1 -9.63 -26.31 -17.04
N ASP A 2 -9.58 -25.31 -17.93
CA ASP A 2 -8.48 -25.13 -18.87
C ASP A 2 -7.27 -24.53 -18.16
N LYS A 3 -6.04 -24.99 -18.46
CA LYS A 3 -4.82 -24.57 -17.75
C LYS A 3 -4.63 -23.04 -17.81
N LYS A 4 -4.98 -22.45 -18.94
CA LYS A 4 -4.94 -20.99 -19.17
C LYS A 4 -5.90 -20.22 -18.25
N GLN A 5 -7.10 -20.75 -18.01
CA GLN A 5 -8.08 -20.12 -17.11
C GLN A 5 -7.61 -20.14 -15.65
N LEU A 6 -6.87 -21.19 -15.25
CA LEU A 6 -6.29 -21.27 -13.92
C LEU A 6 -5.15 -20.25 -13.75
N GLU A 7 -4.26 -20.13 -14.73
CA GLU A 7 -3.17 -19.15 -14.73
C GLU A 7 -3.70 -17.70 -14.69
N GLU A 8 -4.69 -17.37 -15.51
CA GLU A 8 -5.35 -16.06 -15.49
C GLU A 8 -5.98 -15.74 -14.13
N LYS A 9 -6.66 -16.72 -13.52
CA LYS A 9 -7.27 -16.54 -12.19
C LYS A 9 -6.23 -16.36 -11.09
N ILE A 10 -5.09 -17.05 -11.18
CA ILE A 10 -3.98 -16.87 -10.24
C ILE A 10 -3.42 -15.44 -10.38
N ILE A 11 -3.14 -14.99 -11.61
CA ILE A 11 -2.64 -13.63 -11.86
C ILE A 11 -3.61 -12.57 -11.33
N GLN A 12 -4.91 -12.72 -11.58
CA GLN A 12 -5.93 -11.79 -11.11
C GLN A 12 -6.01 -11.71 -9.58
N ASN A 13 -5.91 -12.85 -8.89
CA ASN A 13 -5.89 -12.87 -7.43
C ASN A 13 -4.68 -12.12 -6.88
N TYR A 14 -3.48 -12.39 -7.39
CA TYR A 14 -2.25 -11.69 -6.97
C TYR A 14 -2.35 -10.18 -7.20
N GLN A 15 -2.86 -9.74 -8.36
CA GLN A 15 -3.06 -8.31 -8.64
C GLN A 15 -4.09 -7.66 -7.70
N GLY A 16 -5.15 -8.39 -7.34
CA GLY A 16 -6.14 -7.91 -6.39
C GLY A 16 -5.57 -7.76 -4.98
N GLU A 17 -4.77 -8.72 -4.55
CA GLU A 17 -4.10 -8.71 -3.25
C GLU A 17 -3.09 -7.54 -3.16
N GLU A 18 -2.29 -7.31 -4.20
CA GLU A 18 -1.34 -6.17 -4.27
C GLU A 18 -2.05 -4.82 -4.18
N LYS A 19 -3.18 -4.65 -4.89
CA LYS A 19 -3.99 -3.43 -4.81
C LYS A 19 -4.53 -3.19 -3.41
N MET A 20 -4.93 -4.26 -2.71
CA MET A 20 -5.41 -4.16 -1.33
C MET A 20 -4.29 -3.69 -0.38
N MET A 21 -3.07 -4.22 -0.54
CA MET A 21 -1.91 -3.77 0.24
C MET A 21 -1.62 -2.28 0.02
N ILE A 22 -1.63 -1.82 -1.23
CA ILE A 22 -1.40 -0.40 -1.56
C ILE A 22 -2.52 0.49 -1.00
N LEU A 23 -3.78 0.02 -0.99
CA LEU A 23 -4.89 0.74 -0.38
C LEU A 23 -4.72 0.90 1.14
N VAL A 24 -4.31 -0.16 1.84
CA VAL A 24 -4.03 -0.11 3.28
C VAL A 24 -2.90 0.90 3.58
N PHE A 25 -1.84 0.90 2.77
CA PHE A 25 -0.77 1.89 2.85
C PHE A 25 -1.28 3.32 2.64
N ALA A 26 -2.02 3.56 1.56
CA ALA A 26 -2.53 4.89 1.23
C ALA A 26 -3.49 5.42 2.30
N GLN A 27 -4.37 4.56 2.82
CA GLN A 27 -5.29 4.93 3.90
C GLN A 27 -4.55 5.22 5.21
N TRP A 28 -3.52 4.44 5.55
CA TRP A 28 -2.68 4.73 6.71
C TRP A 28 -2.00 6.09 6.57
N CYS A 29 -1.43 6.42 5.42
CA CYS A 29 -0.85 7.73 5.18
C CYS A 29 -1.87 8.87 5.42
N VAL A 30 -3.11 8.74 4.93
CA VAL A 30 -4.16 9.73 5.18
C VAL A 30 -4.55 9.83 6.66
N ASN A 31 -4.60 8.72 7.39
CA ASN A 31 -4.85 8.72 8.83
C ASN A 31 -3.79 9.51 9.63
N HIS A 32 -2.57 9.56 9.10
CA HIS A 32 -1.42 10.25 9.70
C HIS A 32 -1.09 11.61 9.06
N ASP A 33 -1.98 12.14 8.20
CA ASP A 33 -1.77 13.40 7.46
C ASP A 33 -0.45 13.40 6.63
N LEU A 34 -0.03 12.23 6.13
CA LEU A 34 1.15 12.01 5.28
C LEU A 34 0.76 11.94 3.80
N ASN A 35 1.69 12.32 2.91
CA ASN A 35 1.52 12.15 1.46
C ASN A 35 1.94 10.73 1.01
N PRO A 36 1.01 9.88 0.55
CA PRO A 36 1.33 8.52 0.10
C PRO A 36 2.29 8.49 -1.09
N GLU A 37 2.16 9.43 -2.04
CA GLU A 37 3.02 9.50 -3.22
C GLU A 37 4.47 9.84 -2.85
N GLU A 38 4.66 10.72 -1.87
CA GLU A 38 6.00 11.10 -1.41
C GLU A 38 6.70 9.93 -0.72
N LEU A 39 6.00 9.23 0.17
CA LEU A 39 6.55 8.05 0.85
C LEU A 39 6.81 6.92 -0.15
N TYR A 40 5.90 6.69 -1.08
CA TYR A 40 6.06 5.67 -2.12
C TYR A 40 7.26 5.99 -3.02
N LEU A 41 7.43 7.24 -3.44
CA LEU A 41 8.56 7.66 -4.28
C LEU A 41 9.90 7.55 -3.55
N ARG A 42 9.93 7.73 -2.23
CA ARG A 42 11.14 7.50 -1.42
C ARG A 42 11.57 6.04 -1.43
N ALA A 43 10.61 5.11 -1.38
CA ALA A 43 10.90 3.68 -1.48
C ALA A 43 11.30 3.29 -2.92
N TYR A 44 10.66 3.91 -3.91
CA TYR A 44 10.87 3.61 -5.33
C TYR A 44 11.15 4.85 -6.19
N PRO A 45 12.34 5.45 -6.10
CA PRO A 45 12.66 6.72 -6.79
C PRO A 45 12.51 6.65 -8.32
N ASN A 46 12.65 5.47 -8.89
CA ASN A 46 12.55 5.24 -10.33
C ASN A 46 11.11 4.95 -10.80
N GLN A 47 10.15 4.80 -9.89
CA GLN A 47 8.74 4.51 -10.19
C GLN A 47 7.86 5.74 -9.97
N THR A 48 8.11 6.80 -10.76
CA THR A 48 7.42 8.10 -10.65
C THR A 48 5.93 8.08 -10.98
N SER A 49 5.38 6.98 -11.51
CA SER A 49 3.94 6.83 -11.71
C SER A 49 3.51 5.41 -11.41
N ASN A 50 3.11 5.14 -10.17
CA ASN A 50 2.48 3.88 -9.80
C ASN A 50 0.96 3.97 -10.05
N ILE A 51 0.46 3.14 -10.97
CA ILE A 51 -0.97 3.06 -11.31
C ILE A 51 -1.79 2.53 -10.13
N ALA A 52 -1.32 1.49 -9.43
CA ALA A 52 -2.02 0.93 -8.28
C ALA A 52 -2.14 1.95 -7.13
N LEU A 53 -1.13 2.79 -6.92
CA LEU A 53 -1.22 3.88 -5.93
C LEU A 53 -2.27 4.92 -6.34
N LYS A 54 -2.29 5.33 -7.61
CA LYS A 54 -3.31 6.25 -8.12
C LYS A 54 -4.73 5.69 -7.95
N GLU A 55 -4.93 4.44 -8.33
CA GLU A 55 -6.21 3.76 -8.14
C GLU A 55 -6.59 3.65 -6.65
N ALA A 56 -5.63 3.38 -5.77
CA ALA A 56 -5.88 3.36 -4.33
C ALA A 56 -6.29 4.74 -3.80
N MET A 57 -5.67 5.82 -4.27
CA MET A 57 -6.02 7.19 -3.86
C MET A 57 -7.47 7.56 -4.19
N GLU A 58 -8.07 6.97 -5.25
CA GLU A 58 -9.49 7.17 -5.58
C GLU A 58 -10.45 6.47 -4.60
N LEU A 59 -9.95 5.48 -3.84
CA LEU A 59 -10.72 4.66 -2.91
C LEU A 59 -10.49 5.03 -1.44
N VAL A 60 -9.45 5.81 -1.14
CA VAL A 60 -9.14 6.28 0.21
C VAL A 60 -10.25 7.23 0.67
N VAL A 61 -10.66 7.07 1.93
CA VAL A 61 -11.65 7.94 2.57
C VAL A 61 -10.99 8.86 3.60
N PRO A 62 -11.62 9.99 3.96
CA PRO A 62 -11.11 10.89 4.99
C PRO A 62 -10.87 10.18 6.32
N LYS A 63 -9.93 10.68 7.13
CA LYS A 63 -9.58 10.09 8.44
C LYS A 63 -10.76 9.95 9.41
N ASP A 64 -11.77 10.80 9.28
CA ASP A 64 -12.99 10.77 10.10
C ASP A 64 -13.96 9.66 9.68
N GLU A 65 -13.82 9.15 8.45
CA GLU A 65 -14.63 8.07 7.88
C GLU A 65 -13.87 6.73 7.85
N ALA A 66 -12.53 6.78 7.92
CA ALA A 66 -11.66 5.61 7.93
C ALA A 66 -11.58 4.96 9.32
N GLY A 67 -11.55 3.64 9.34
CA GLY A 67 -11.05 2.92 10.52
C GLY A 67 -9.57 3.23 10.75
N ALA A 68 -9.17 3.33 12.01
CA ALA A 68 -7.75 3.51 12.37
C ALA A 68 -6.95 2.27 11.93
N ILE A 69 -5.90 2.50 11.15
CA ILE A 69 -4.90 1.49 10.80
C ILE A 69 -3.69 1.75 11.70
N GLY A 70 -3.36 0.79 12.57
CA GLY A 70 -2.18 0.93 13.42
C GLY A 70 -0.88 0.71 12.65
N ASP A 71 0.18 1.36 13.09
CA ASP A 71 1.53 1.25 12.52
C ASP A 71 1.98 -0.22 12.35
N GLU A 72 1.81 -1.03 13.40
CA GLU A 72 2.17 -2.46 13.38
C GLU A 72 1.33 -3.26 12.38
N THR A 73 0.06 -2.87 12.19
CA THR A 73 -0.82 -3.50 11.19
C THR A 73 -0.32 -3.22 9.78
N LEU A 74 0.00 -1.96 9.47
CA LEU A 74 0.56 -1.61 8.16
C LEU A 74 1.89 -2.34 7.92
N LEU A 75 2.81 -2.30 8.87
CA LEU A 75 4.11 -2.98 8.73
C LEU A 75 3.96 -4.49 8.53
N GLY A 76 3.01 -5.12 9.24
CA GLY A 76 2.68 -6.53 9.06
C GLY A 76 2.13 -6.84 7.66
N VAL A 77 1.25 -6.00 7.13
CA VAL A 77 0.75 -6.13 5.75
C VAL A 77 1.89 -5.97 4.76
N LEU A 78 2.72 -4.93 4.86
CA LEU A 78 3.84 -4.73 3.93
C LEU A 78 4.81 -5.93 3.94
N SER A 79 5.11 -6.48 5.11
CA SER A 79 5.96 -7.68 5.23
C SER A 79 5.32 -8.93 4.64
N LEU A 80 4.00 -9.13 4.80
CA LEU A 80 3.28 -10.25 4.19
C LEU A 80 3.38 -10.24 2.67
N PHE A 81 3.42 -9.05 2.07
CA PHE A 81 3.56 -8.84 0.63
C PHE A 81 5.02 -8.75 0.17
N GLY A 82 5.99 -8.87 1.08
CA GLY A 82 7.43 -8.74 0.77
C GLY A 82 7.83 -7.33 0.32
N ASN A 83 7.07 -6.31 0.71
CA ASN A 83 7.32 -4.92 0.35
C ASN A 83 8.23 -4.25 1.40
N ASP A 84 9.45 -4.76 1.49
CA ASP A 84 10.43 -4.38 2.52
C ASP A 84 10.92 -2.93 2.37
N ASP A 85 11.08 -2.46 1.13
CA ASP A 85 11.51 -1.08 0.85
C ASP A 85 10.49 -0.05 1.34
N LEU A 86 9.19 -0.30 1.08
CA LEU A 86 8.13 0.57 1.58
C LEU A 86 7.98 0.46 3.09
N ALA A 87 8.11 -0.75 3.66
CA ALA A 87 8.11 -0.95 5.11
C ALA A 87 9.24 -0.19 5.81
N PHE A 88 10.43 -0.12 5.19
CA PHE A 88 11.56 0.66 5.69
C PHE A 88 11.22 2.16 5.74
N VAL A 89 10.71 2.72 4.64
CA VAL A 89 10.34 4.14 4.57
C VAL A 89 9.21 4.50 5.55
N VAL A 90 8.22 3.62 5.69
CA VAL A 90 7.14 3.76 6.67
C VAL A 90 7.69 3.76 8.10
N THR A 91 8.63 2.87 8.40
CA THR A 91 9.29 2.83 9.72
C THR A 91 10.02 4.14 10.04
N GLU A 92 10.73 4.71 9.06
CA GLU A 92 11.35 6.03 9.21
C GLU A 92 10.32 7.14 9.42
N ALA A 93 9.17 7.08 8.72
CA ALA A 93 8.09 8.06 8.89
C ALA A 93 7.48 7.97 10.30
N ILE A 94 7.22 6.75 10.80
CA ILE A 94 6.75 6.50 12.17
C ILE A 94 7.72 7.09 13.19
N ALA A 95 9.03 6.88 13.01
CA ALA A 95 10.04 7.41 13.91
C ALA A 95 10.08 8.95 13.94
N LYS A 96 9.72 9.63 12.83
CA LYS A 96 9.67 11.09 12.75
C LYS A 96 8.39 11.71 13.33
N MET A 97 7.33 10.93 13.50
CA MET A 97 6.07 11.38 14.09
C MET A 97 6.07 11.36 15.63
N LYS A 98 7.09 10.71 16.23
CA LYS A 98 7.30 10.64 17.68
C LYS A 98 8.18 11.77 18.18
#